data_AF-A0A2U1Q6L5-F1
#
_entry.id   AF-A0A2U1Q6L5-F1
#
_cell.length_a   1.000
_cell.length_b   1.000
_cell.length_c   1.000
_cell.angle_alpha   90.00
_cell.angle_beta   90.00
_cell.angle_gamma   90.00
#
_symmetry.space_group_name_H-M   'P 1'
#
loop_
_entity.id
_entity.type
_entity.pdbx_description
1 polymer ?
#
loop_
_entity_poly.entity_id
_entity_poly.type
_entity_poly.pdbx_seq_one_letter_code
_entity_poly.pdbx_strand_id
1 'polypeptide(L)'
;MKTLAKCYFGVIEKDLVAKYSLSPRQLAILSCIRAPHAHDFLFIIPIDGLGQRMNHRQFRSVLCYRLAIPVFDEGSLCPSCNVHRMDQWGDHAVHCSSEVGVNSHFVG
;
A
#
# COMPACT_ATOMS: atom_id res chain seq x y z
N MET A 1 19.82 -9.47 21.91
CA MET A 1 18.67 -8.68 22.42
C MET A 1 17.63 -8.54 21.31
N LYS A 2 16.36 -8.83 21.58
CA LYS A 2 15.27 -8.49 20.64
C LYS A 2 14.90 -7.03 20.88
N THR A 3 14.82 -6.23 19.82
CA THR A 3 14.36 -4.84 19.91
C THR A 3 12.90 -4.80 20.38
N LEU A 4 12.49 -3.72 21.05
CA LEU A 4 11.12 -3.55 21.58
C LEU A 4 10.06 -3.77 20.49
N ALA A 5 10.33 -3.25 19.28
CA ALA A 5 9.51 -3.46 18.10
C ALA A 5 9.32 -4.95 17.76
N LYS A 6 10.40 -5.74 17.80
CA LYS A 6 10.35 -7.18 17.49
C LYS A 6 9.53 -7.96 18.52
N CYS A 7 9.58 -7.55 19.79
CA CYS A 7 8.73 -8.13 20.84
C CYS A 7 7.26 -7.74 20.63
N TYR A 8 6.98 -6.46 20.34
CA TYR A 8 5.63 -5.96 20.10
C TYR A 8 4.95 -6.64 18.90
N PHE A 9 5.63 -6.69 17.75
CA PHE A 9 5.10 -7.38 16.57
C PHE A 9 4.92 -8.89 16.78
N GLY A 10 5.76 -9.52 17.61
CA GLY A 10 5.60 -10.93 17.95
C GLY A 10 4.36 -11.21 18.81
N VAL A 11 3.99 -10.29 19.71
CA VAL A 11 2.74 -10.39 20.49
C VAL A 11 1.54 -10.15 19.60
N ILE A 12 1.58 -9.08 18.79
CA ILE A 12 0.50 -8.79 17.84
C ILE A 12 0.29 -9.97 16.92
N GLU A 13 1.32 -10.53 16.29
CA GLU A 13 1.16 -11.65 15.35
C GLU A 13 0.52 -12.88 16.00
N LYS A 14 1.00 -13.27 17.19
CA LYS A 14 0.42 -14.39 17.93
C LYS A 14 -1.05 -14.16 18.21
N ASP A 15 -1.41 -12.97 18.68
CA ASP A 15 -2.79 -12.65 19.04
C ASP A 15 -3.68 -12.43 17.82
N LEU A 16 -3.18 -11.79 16.78
CA LEU A 16 -3.96 -11.42 15.60
C LEU A 16 -4.26 -12.65 14.74
N VAL A 17 -3.26 -13.52 14.53
CA VAL A 17 -3.45 -14.77 13.79
C VAL A 17 -4.25 -15.80 14.60
N ALA A 18 -4.09 -15.84 15.92
CA ALA A 18 -4.85 -16.77 16.77
C ALA A 18 -6.31 -16.34 16.98
N LYS A 19 -6.59 -15.04 17.04
CA LYS A 19 -7.95 -14.51 17.32
C LYS A 19 -8.74 -14.20 16.05
N TYR A 20 -8.08 -13.92 14.92
CA TYR A 20 -8.74 -13.55 13.69
C TYR A 20 -8.32 -14.43 12.52
N SER A 21 -9.30 -14.95 11.78
CA SER A 21 -9.06 -15.61 10.49
C SER A 21 -8.74 -14.54 9.44
N LEU A 22 -7.46 -14.37 9.13
CA LEU A 22 -7.01 -13.42 8.10
C LEU A 22 -7.24 -13.99 6.70
N SER A 23 -7.72 -13.14 5.80
CA SER A 23 -7.83 -13.49 4.38
C SER A 23 -6.43 -13.64 3.74
N PRO A 24 -6.31 -14.37 2.61
CA PRO A 24 -5.04 -14.46 1.88
C PRO A 24 -4.44 -13.09 1.54
N ARG A 25 -5.28 -12.09 1.21
CA ARG A 25 -4.87 -10.70 0.99
C ARG A 25 -4.24 -10.09 2.23
N GLN A 26 -4.90 -10.19 3.37
CA GLN A 26 -4.43 -9.60 4.63
C GLN A 26 -3.10 -10.23 5.07
N LEU A 27 -2.92 -11.54 4.86
CA LEU A 27 -1.65 -12.22 5.11
C LEU A 27 -0.54 -11.71 4.18
N ALA A 28 -0.84 -11.52 2.89
CA ALA A 28 0.13 -10.96 1.95
C ALA A 28 0.55 -9.54 2.33
N ILE A 29 -0.42 -8.68 2.67
CA ILE A 29 -0.15 -7.30 3.12
C ILE A 29 0.69 -7.31 4.41
N LEU A 30 0.31 -8.12 5.40
CA LEU A 30 1.06 -8.24 6.65
C LEU A 30 2.51 -8.68 6.43
N SER A 31 2.73 -9.62 5.50
CA SER A 31 4.07 -10.05 5.11
C SER A 31 4.86 -8.89 4.47
N CYS A 32 4.24 -8.17 3.54
CA CYS A 32 4.86 -7.04 2.84
C CYS A 32 5.25 -5.89 3.77
N ILE A 33 4.39 -5.48 4.70
CA ILE A 33 4.70 -4.37 5.63
C ILE A 33 5.79 -4.75 6.65
N ARG A 34 5.97 -6.05 6.92
CA ARG A 34 7.03 -6.54 7.82
C ARG A 34 8.40 -6.67 7.16
N ALA A 35 8.47 -6.55 5.84
CA ALA A 35 9.73 -6.63 5.13
C ALA A 35 10.68 -5.52 5.62
N PRO A 36 12.00 -5.79 5.72
CA PRO A 36 12.98 -4.76 5.97
C PRO A 36 12.79 -3.59 5.00
N HIS A 37 12.91 -2.36 5.49
CA HIS A 37 12.80 -1.13 4.69
C HIS A 37 11.41 -0.85 4.09
N ALA A 38 10.38 -1.65 4.42
CA ALA A 38 9.04 -1.45 3.88
C ALA A 38 8.45 -0.07 4.18
N HIS A 39 8.92 0.61 5.23
CA HIS A 39 8.39 1.89 5.70
C HIS A 39 9.36 3.07 5.56
N ASP A 40 10.51 2.89 4.89
CA ASP A 40 11.55 3.93 4.80
C ASP A 40 11.05 5.19 4.08
N PHE A 41 10.03 5.06 3.22
CA PHE A 41 9.36 6.18 2.57
C PHE A 41 8.69 7.16 3.55
N LEU A 42 8.45 6.76 4.81
CA LEU A 42 7.91 7.64 5.86
C LEU A 42 8.97 8.52 6.51
N PHE A 43 10.24 8.11 6.41
CA PHE A 43 11.36 8.75 7.12
C PHE A 43 12.30 9.51 6.18
N ILE A 44 12.17 9.30 4.87
CA ILE A 44 13.05 9.92 3.89
C ILE A 44 12.73 11.42 3.74
N ILE A 45 13.78 12.25 3.70
CA ILE A 45 13.65 13.67 3.34
C ILE A 45 13.48 13.73 1.82
N PRO A 46 12.37 14.29 1.29
CA PRO A 46 12.15 14.33 -0.14
C PRO A 46 13.19 15.25 -0.82
N ILE A 47 13.89 14.73 -1.81
CA ILE A 47 14.83 15.49 -2.64
C ILE A 47 14.15 15.78 -3.99
N ASP A 48 13.70 17.01 -4.19
CA ASP A 48 12.96 17.41 -5.40
C ASP A 48 13.77 17.14 -6.68
N GLY A 49 15.08 17.40 -6.67
CA GLY A 49 15.97 17.17 -7.82
C GLY A 49 16.11 15.70 -8.25
N LEU A 50 15.70 14.74 -7.41
CA LEU A 50 15.72 13.31 -7.72
C LEU A 50 14.32 12.74 -7.99
N GLY A 51 13.28 13.57 -8.01
CA GLY A 51 11.90 13.10 -8.21
C GLY A 51 11.38 12.21 -7.07
N GLN A 52 11.97 12.29 -5.88
CA GLN A 52 11.59 11.47 -4.72
C GLN A 52 10.39 12.02 -3.94
N ARG A 53 9.79 13.11 -4.42
CA ARG A 53 8.67 13.76 -3.75
C ARG A 53 7.38 13.03 -4.06
N MET A 54 6.74 12.55 -3.01
CA MET A 54 5.38 12.03 -3.05
C MET A 54 4.40 13.15 -2.76
N ASN A 55 3.39 13.35 -3.61
CA ASN A 55 2.33 14.31 -3.34
C ASN A 55 1.33 13.75 -2.31
N HIS A 56 0.46 14.61 -1.76
CA HIS A 56 -0.51 14.23 -0.73
C HIS A 56 -1.45 13.08 -1.16
N ARG A 57 -1.81 13.01 -2.45
CA ARG A 57 -2.69 11.95 -3.00
C ARG A 57 -1.95 10.63 -3.07
N GLN A 58 -0.74 10.63 -3.64
CA GLN A 58 0.13 9.45 -3.70
C GLN A 58 0.42 8.90 -2.30
N PHE A 59 0.70 9.78 -1.34
CA PHE A 59 0.94 9.41 0.05
C PHE A 59 -0.28 8.72 0.67
N ARG A 60 -1.47 9.32 0.50
CA ARG A 60 -2.73 8.71 0.95
C ARG A 60 -2.96 7.35 0.30
N SER A 61 -2.79 7.23 -1.02
CA SER A 61 -2.99 5.96 -1.74
C SER A 61 -2.05 4.85 -1.27
N VAL A 62 -0.76 5.15 -1.06
CA VAL A 62 0.22 4.18 -0.54
C VAL A 62 -0.15 3.72 0.86
N LEU A 63 -0.58 4.64 1.73
CA LEU A 63 -1.03 4.28 3.08
C LEU A 63 -2.28 3.42 3.05
N CYS A 64 -3.32 3.81 2.30
CA CYS A 64 -4.55 3.02 2.19
C CYS A 64 -4.27 1.61 1.67
N TYR A 65 -3.45 1.48 0.62
CA TYR A 65 -3.07 0.19 0.05
C TYR A 65 -2.40 -0.72 1.09
N ARG A 66 -1.42 -0.19 1.83
CA ARG A 66 -0.67 -0.93 2.86
C ARG A 66 -1.48 -1.27 4.10
N LEU A 67 -2.55 -0.51 4.39
CA LEU A 67 -3.44 -0.73 5.52
C LEU A 67 -4.70 -1.53 5.16
N ALA A 68 -4.80 -2.00 3.91
CA ALA A 68 -5.99 -2.67 3.38
C ALA A 68 -7.27 -1.81 3.53
N ILE A 69 -7.15 -0.50 3.31
CA ILE A 69 -8.27 0.44 3.26
C ILE A 69 -8.69 0.58 1.80
N PRO A 70 -9.99 0.43 1.46
CA PRO A 70 -10.47 0.68 0.10
C PRO A 70 -10.08 2.07 -0.40
N VAL A 71 -9.51 2.13 -1.61
CA VAL A 71 -9.03 3.35 -2.27
C VAL A 71 -10.04 3.86 -3.28
N PHE A 72 -10.80 2.96 -3.91
CA PHE A 72 -11.71 3.29 -5.01
C PHE A 72 -13.13 2.83 -4.72
N ASP A 73 -14.09 3.57 -5.26
CA ASP A 73 -15.48 3.15 -5.29
C ASP A 73 -15.66 1.96 -6.22
N GLU A 74 -16.58 1.07 -5.83
CA GLU A 74 -16.88 -0.14 -6.56
C GLU A 74 -17.43 0.19 -7.96
N GLY A 75 -16.84 -0.42 -8.99
CA GLY A 75 -17.30 -0.25 -10.37
C GLY A 75 -16.77 0.99 -11.09
N SER A 76 -15.90 1.80 -10.46
CA SER A 76 -15.18 2.86 -11.15
C SER A 76 -14.31 2.33 -12.31
N LEU A 77 -14.12 3.12 -13.36
CA LEU A 77 -13.21 2.79 -14.45
C LEU A 77 -11.79 3.24 -14.09
N CYS A 78 -10.79 2.48 -14.50
CA CYS A 78 -9.41 2.87 -14.31
C CYS A 78 -9.11 4.15 -15.11
N PRO A 79 -8.63 5.24 -14.46
CA PRO A 79 -8.36 6.49 -15.16
C PRO A 79 -7.19 6.38 -16.16
N SER A 80 -6.25 5.45 -15.95
CA SER A 80 -5.08 5.28 -16.81
C SER A 80 -5.38 4.49 -18.09
N CYS A 81 -6.15 3.40 -18.02
CA CYS A 81 -6.45 2.58 -19.21
C CYS A 81 -7.86 2.82 -19.79
N ASN A 82 -8.79 3.36 -19.00
CA ASN A 82 -10.20 3.60 -19.34
C ASN A 82 -10.95 2.39 -19.92
N VAL A 83 -10.40 1.18 -19.76
CA VAL A 83 -10.96 -0.08 -20.28
C VAL A 83 -11.36 -0.99 -19.14
N HIS A 84 -10.51 -1.11 -18.13
CA HIS A 84 -10.72 -2.03 -17.02
C HIS A 84 -11.42 -1.33 -15.86
N ARG A 85 -12.24 -2.09 -15.14
CA ARG A 85 -12.78 -1.65 -13.84
C ARG A 85 -11.67 -1.62 -12.81
N MET A 86 -11.67 -0.58 -12.00
CA MET A 86 -10.80 -0.48 -10.84
C MET A 86 -11.37 -1.34 -9.72
N ASP A 87 -10.53 -2.19 -9.14
CA ASP A 87 -10.89 -2.86 -7.90
C ASP A 87 -10.82 -1.88 -6.73
N GLN A 88 -11.68 -2.07 -5.73
CA GLN A 88 -11.75 -1.18 -4.56
C GLN A 88 -10.41 -1.04 -3.83
N TRP A 89 -9.49 -1.99 -3.99
CA TRP A 89 -8.20 -2.00 -3.30
C TRP A 89 -7.08 -1.33 -4.10
N GLY A 90 -7.27 -1.07 -5.39
CA GLY A 90 -6.29 -0.46 -6.28
C GLY A 90 -5.21 -1.41 -6.80
N ASP A 91 -5.40 -2.73 -6.75
CA ASP A 91 -4.44 -3.70 -7.29
C ASP A 91 -4.25 -3.55 -8.81
N HIS A 92 -5.33 -3.24 -9.54
CA HIS A 92 -5.26 -2.98 -10.98
C HIS A 92 -4.29 -1.84 -11.27
N ALA A 93 -4.29 -0.79 -10.44
CA ALA A 93 -3.44 0.37 -10.64
C ALA A 93 -1.94 0.07 -10.43
N VAL A 94 -1.59 -0.97 -9.66
CA VAL A 94 -0.20 -1.44 -9.49
C VAL A 94 0.32 -2.14 -10.74
N HIS A 95 -0.56 -2.78 -11.50
CA HIS A 95 -0.22 -3.56 -12.69
C HIS A 95 -0.73 -2.97 -14.00
N CYS A 96 -1.29 -1.75 -13.98
CA CYS A 96 -1.91 -1.16 -15.15
C CYS A 96 -0.83 -0.84 -16.20
N SER A 97 -0.78 -1.63 -17.27
CA SER A 97 0.26 -1.56 -18.31
C SER A 97 0.17 -0.31 -19.19
N SER A 98 -0.86 0.52 -19.04
CA SER A 98 -1.09 1.69 -19.89
C SER A 98 -0.21 2.88 -19.54
N GLU A 99 0.48 2.88 -18.39
CA GLU A 99 1.44 3.94 -18.03
C GLU A 99 2.70 3.36 -17.39
N VAL A 100 3.78 3.26 -18.18
CA VAL A 100 5.14 3.16 -17.64
C VAL A 100 5.52 4.55 -17.14
N GLY A 101 5.09 4.89 -15.93
CA GLY A 101 5.35 6.19 -15.33
C GLY A 101 4.32 6.48 -14.28
N VAL A 102 4.78 6.79 -13.07
CA VAL A 102 3.97 7.13 -11.91
C VAL A 102 3.27 8.47 -12.15
N ASN A 103 2.32 8.52 -13.08
CA ASN A 103 1.60 9.74 -13.40
C ASN A 103 0.58 10.01 -12.30
N SER A 104 0.57 11.27 -11.88
CA SER A 104 -0.07 11.85 -10.70
C SER A 104 -1.61 11.82 -10.71
N HIS A 105 -2.22 10.88 -11.42
CA HIS A 105 -3.66 10.75 -11.64
C HIS A 105 -4.28 9.57 -10.87
N PHE A 106 -3.69 9.18 -9.74
CA PHE A 106 -4.42 8.44 -8.70
C PHE A 106 -5.42 9.40 -8.04
N VAL A 107 -6.53 9.63 -8.75
CA VAL A 107 -7.70 10.34 -8.27
C VAL A 107 -8.71 9.27 -7.89
N GLY A 108 -8.83 9.03 -6.59
CA GLY A 108 -10.11 8.63 -6.01
C GLY A 108 -10.95 9.88 -5.82
#